data_AF-A0A9E8MVF1-F1
#
_entry.id   AF-A0A9E8MVF1-F1
#
_cell.length_a   1.000
_cell.length_b   1.000
_cell.length_c   1.000
_cell.angle_alpha   90.00
_cell.angle_beta   90.00
_cell.angle_gamma   90.00
#
_symmetry.space_group_name_H-M   'P 1'
#
loop_
_entity.id
_entity.type
_entity.pdbx_description
1 polymer ?
#
loop_
_entity_poly.entity_id
_entity_poly.type
_entity_poly.pdbx_seq_one_letter_code
_entity_poly.pdbx_strand_id
1 'polypeptide(L)'
;MQNHNITELIRKFLEYKKEIEVIKLFASSVGNYVNIRLFEMLKSEKPLNDRDTKHNSFMYFENRIFIIDKNKVSTQDWLDFNGAIWRKRIIKRKADYIPNEKGQFYQFCFNISKQDENRFKALKTIIGYLLHRYQDPANTRAIILVDEDISFDSTANGRRGKSLLCMAITMCRDVVNMSGKSIKKGNWFKNQRITRTTDIVWYDDVKKDFDFEDLYDTITSGVVVEKKHKDEFYIKPVRCTKDNNK
;
A
#
# COMPACT_ATOMS: atom_id res chain seq x y z
N MET A 1 -3.42 19.21 -8.42
CA MET A 1 -3.46 20.02 -7.18
C MET A 1 -4.46 21.13 -7.41
N GLN A 2 -5.39 21.39 -6.49
CA GLN A 2 -6.26 22.57 -6.63
C GLN A 2 -5.44 23.83 -6.32
N ASN A 3 -5.60 24.90 -7.12
CA ASN A 3 -4.85 26.17 -6.98
C ASN A 3 -4.88 26.72 -5.54
N HIS A 4 -5.99 26.49 -4.82
CA HIS A 4 -6.17 26.87 -3.43
C HIS A 4 -5.07 26.34 -2.50
N ASN A 5 -4.64 25.08 -2.67
CA ASN A 5 -3.61 24.47 -1.82
C ASN A 5 -2.22 25.10 -2.03
N ILE A 6 -1.94 25.57 -3.24
CA ILE A 6 -0.63 26.17 -3.58
C ILE A 6 -0.57 27.60 -3.04
N THR A 7 -1.65 28.37 -3.19
CA THR A 7 -1.75 29.71 -2.59
C THR A 7 -1.61 29.65 -1.07
N GLU A 8 -2.23 28.67 -0.41
CA GLU A 8 -2.09 28.50 1.04
C GLU A 8 -0.66 28.15 1.45
N LEU A 9 0.01 27.26 0.70
CA LEU A 9 1.40 26.88 0.92
C LEU A 9 2.34 28.09 0.80
N ILE A 10 2.22 28.86 -0.28
CA ILE A 10 3.06 30.04 -0.53
C ILE A 10 2.85 31.08 0.56
N ARG A 11 1.59 31.35 0.94
CA ARG A 11 1.27 32.27 2.03
C ARG A 11 1.94 31.85 3.35
N LYS A 12 1.77 30.59 3.78
CA LYS A 12 2.38 30.08 5.01
C LYS A 12 3.91 30.18 4.98
N PHE A 13 4.53 29.95 3.83
CA PHE A 13 5.97 30.10 3.65
C PHE A 13 6.43 31.56 3.79
N LEU A 14 5.72 32.51 3.18
CA LEU A 14 6.03 33.93 3.29
C LEU A 14 5.78 34.48 4.70
N GLU A 15 4.73 34.00 5.39
CA GLU A 15 4.47 34.31 6.80
C GLU A 15 5.62 33.84 7.70
N TYR A 16 6.10 32.61 7.48
CA TYR A 16 7.27 32.07 8.18
C TYR A 16 8.53 32.90 7.95
N LYS A 17 8.73 33.40 6.72
CA LYS A 17 9.84 34.30 6.37
C LYS A 17 9.65 35.74 6.86
N LYS A 18 8.48 36.09 7.40
CA LYS A 18 8.09 37.45 7.85
C LYS A 18 8.10 38.50 6.73
N GLU A 19 7.82 38.09 5.50
CA GLU A 19 7.85 38.95 4.31
C GLU A 19 6.47 39.56 4.00
N ILE A 20 6.02 40.47 4.88
CA ILE A 20 4.64 41.00 4.85
C ILE A 20 4.32 41.76 3.55
N GLU A 21 5.26 42.54 3.03
CA GLU A 21 5.07 43.28 1.78
C GLU A 21 4.95 42.35 0.57
N VAL A 22 5.69 41.25 0.56
CA VAL A 22 5.60 40.22 -0.49
C VAL A 22 4.26 39.49 -0.41
N ILE A 23 3.72 39.25 0.79
CA ILE A 23 2.38 38.66 0.96
C ILE A 23 1.31 39.57 0.36
N LYS A 24 1.36 40.89 0.61
CA LYS A 24 0.40 41.85 0.06
C LYS A 24 0.47 41.89 -1.46
N LEU A 25 1.68 41.94 -2.02
CA LEU A 25 1.89 41.89 -3.47
C LEU A 25 1.36 40.58 -4.07
N PHE A 26 1.72 39.44 -3.47
CA PHE A 26 1.23 38.13 -3.91
C PHE A 26 -0.30 38.03 -3.88
N ALA A 27 -0.94 38.52 -2.80
CA ALA A 27 -2.39 38.54 -2.65
C ALA A 27 -3.10 39.41 -3.71
N SER A 28 -2.50 40.54 -4.09
CA SER A 28 -3.04 41.44 -5.12
C SER A 28 -3.03 40.84 -6.53
N SER A 29 -2.24 39.79 -6.78
CA SER A 29 -2.03 39.22 -8.13
C SER A 29 -1.85 37.70 -8.14
N VAL A 30 -2.56 36.97 -7.26
CA VAL A 30 -2.44 35.50 -7.13
C VAL A 30 -2.59 34.78 -8.47
N GLY A 31 -3.53 35.22 -9.33
CA GLY A 31 -3.75 34.61 -10.65
C GLY A 31 -2.56 34.71 -11.60
N ASN A 32 -1.71 35.72 -11.45
CA ASN A 32 -0.50 35.88 -12.26
C ASN A 32 0.63 34.96 -11.77
N TYR A 33 0.67 34.64 -10.48
CA TYR A 33 1.74 33.83 -9.87
C TYR A 33 1.38 32.34 -9.73
N VAL A 34 0.09 32.01 -9.66
CA VAL A 34 -0.43 30.66 -9.42
C VAL A 34 -1.35 30.28 -10.59
N ASN A 35 -0.74 30.00 -11.74
CA ASN A 35 -1.44 29.57 -12.95
C ASN A 35 -0.80 28.33 -13.58
N ILE A 36 -1.58 27.67 -14.44
CA ILE A 36 -1.19 26.41 -15.07
C ILE A 36 0.11 26.54 -15.89
N ARG A 37 0.32 27.66 -16.60
CA ARG A 37 1.49 27.87 -17.46
C ARG A 37 2.78 27.95 -16.64
N LEU A 38 2.73 28.63 -15.48
CA LEU A 38 3.86 28.65 -14.56
C LEU A 38 4.14 27.27 -13.94
N PHE A 39 3.11 26.48 -13.67
CA PHE A 39 3.30 25.11 -13.18
C PHE A 39 3.95 24.19 -14.20
N GLU A 40 3.63 24.35 -15.49
CA GLU A 40 4.29 23.61 -16.58
C GLU A 40 5.78 23.94 -16.70
N MET A 41 6.19 25.12 -16.24
CA MET A 41 7.60 25.53 -16.20
C MET A 41 8.36 25.01 -14.97
N LEU A 42 7.66 24.48 -13.96
CA LEU A 42 8.33 23.91 -12.78
C LEU A 42 9.06 22.62 -13.18
N LYS A 43 10.27 22.43 -12.63
CA LYS A 43 10.96 21.15 -12.75
C LYS A 43 10.07 20.05 -12.18
N SER A 44 9.67 19.13 -13.04
CA SER A 44 8.93 17.95 -12.62
C SER A 44 9.90 17.01 -11.91
N GLU A 45 9.74 16.89 -10.60
CA GLU A 45 10.46 15.88 -9.82
C GLU A 45 9.92 14.49 -10.14
N LYS A 46 10.81 13.48 -10.11
CA LYS A 46 10.38 12.09 -10.28
C LYS A 46 9.37 11.77 -9.18
N PRO A 47 8.25 11.08 -9.51
CA PRO A 47 7.30 10.69 -8.50
C PRO A 47 7.98 9.83 -7.44
N LEU A 48 7.65 10.09 -6.18
CA LEU A 48 8.15 9.33 -5.04
C LEU A 48 8.00 7.83 -5.27
N ASN A 49 9.12 7.11 -5.30
CA ASN A 49 9.13 5.66 -5.33
C ASN A 49 9.60 5.12 -3.97
N ASP A 50 8.66 4.78 -3.12
CA ASP A 50 8.90 4.23 -1.78
C ASP A 50 8.69 2.71 -1.71
N ARG A 51 8.69 2.04 -2.88
CA ARG A 51 8.53 0.60 -2.98
C ARG A 51 9.79 -0.13 -2.55
N ASP A 52 9.61 -1.41 -2.25
CA ASP A 52 10.70 -2.33 -1.99
C ASP A 52 11.50 -2.57 -3.28
N THR A 53 12.77 -2.93 -3.12
CA THR A 53 13.62 -3.35 -4.26
C THR A 53 13.41 -4.84 -4.51
N LYS A 54 13.97 -5.39 -5.60
CA LYS A 54 13.92 -6.84 -5.87
C LYS A 54 14.44 -7.70 -4.71
N HIS A 55 15.39 -7.18 -3.92
CA HIS A 55 16.11 -7.95 -2.91
C HIS A 55 15.81 -7.53 -1.47
N ASN A 56 15.36 -6.29 -1.27
CA ASN A 56 15.13 -5.71 0.06
C ASN A 56 13.70 -5.23 0.20
N SER A 57 13.03 -5.68 1.27
CA SER A 57 11.78 -5.13 1.76
C SER A 57 12.00 -4.20 2.94
N PHE A 58 11.23 -3.11 2.98
CA PHE A 58 11.34 -2.11 4.03
C PHE A 58 10.11 -2.11 4.94
N MET A 59 10.34 -1.97 6.24
CA MET A 59 9.30 -1.70 7.23
C MET A 59 9.68 -0.47 8.05
N TYR A 60 8.83 0.54 8.02
CA TYR A 60 9.08 1.83 8.63
C TYR A 60 8.32 1.92 9.96
N PHE A 61 9.01 1.87 11.09
CA PHE A 61 8.44 2.06 12.42
C PHE A 61 8.71 3.49 12.92
N GLU A 62 8.00 3.94 13.94
CA GLU A 62 8.15 5.32 14.44
C GLU A 62 9.58 5.66 14.86
N ASN A 63 10.31 4.67 15.39
CA ASN A 63 11.65 4.84 15.92
C ASN A 63 12.75 4.41 14.93
N ARG A 64 12.50 3.42 14.06
CA ARG A 64 13.54 2.80 13.22
C ARG A 64 13.00 2.23 11.91
N ILE A 65 13.90 2.04 10.95
CA ILE A 65 13.62 1.40 9.67
C ILE A 65 14.21 -0.01 9.69
N PHE A 66 13.41 -1.01 9.34
CA PHE A 66 13.85 -2.39 9.18
C PHE A 66 14.03 -2.70 7.70
N ILE A 67 15.19 -3.27 7.37
CA ILE A 67 15.56 -3.70 6.03
C ILE A 67 15.68 -5.22 6.04
N ILE A 68 14.80 -5.88 5.30
CA ILE A 68 14.68 -7.34 5.24
C ILE A 68 15.17 -7.81 3.88
N ASP A 69 16.20 -8.65 3.87
CA ASP A 69 16.66 -9.37 2.68
C ASP A 69 16.44 -10.89 2.84
N LYS A 70 16.83 -11.67 1.82
CA LYS A 70 16.67 -13.13 1.83
C LYS A 70 17.46 -13.86 2.93
N ASN A 71 18.52 -13.24 3.47
CA ASN A 71 19.48 -13.81 4.39
C ASN A 71 19.33 -13.23 5.81
N LYS A 72 19.01 -11.95 5.94
CA LYS A 72 19.01 -11.24 7.24
C LYS A 72 17.98 -10.12 7.33
N VAL A 73 17.74 -9.73 8.57
CA VAL A 73 17.05 -8.50 8.94
C VAL A 73 18.08 -7.55 9.54
N SER A 74 18.05 -6.29 9.12
CA SER A 74 18.92 -5.22 9.64
C SER A 74 18.09 -3.97 9.93
N THR A 75 18.66 -3.02 10.67
CA THR A 75 18.00 -1.78 11.05
C THR A 75 18.80 -0.56 10.65
N GLN A 76 18.11 0.54 10.39
CA GLN A 76 18.67 1.86 10.08
C GLN A 76 17.91 2.92 10.88
N ASP A 77 18.63 3.93 11.38
CA ASP A 77 18.02 5.08 12.04
C ASP A 77 17.45 6.09 11.04
N TRP A 78 16.40 6.79 11.44
CA TRP A 78 15.73 7.78 10.58
C TRP A 78 16.64 8.93 10.15
N LEU A 79 17.64 9.28 10.96
CA LEU A 79 18.60 10.35 10.65
C LEU A 79 19.50 10.01 9.45
N ASP A 80 19.77 8.72 9.24
CA ASP A 80 20.62 8.22 8.15
C ASP A 80 19.81 7.88 6.90
N PHE A 81 18.47 8.00 6.96
CA PHE A 81 17.60 7.63 5.85
C PHE A 81 17.66 8.65 4.72
N ASN A 82 18.36 8.28 3.64
CA ASN A 82 18.41 9.08 2.43
C ASN A 82 17.27 8.68 1.48
N GLY A 83 16.11 9.32 1.64
CA GLY A 83 14.95 9.09 0.78
C GLY A 83 13.70 9.79 1.28
N ALA A 84 12.61 9.62 0.55
CA ALA A 84 11.30 10.06 0.99
C ALA A 84 10.33 8.88 0.97
N ILE A 85 9.36 8.90 1.87
CA ILE A 85 8.28 7.92 1.94
C ILE A 85 6.97 8.63 2.25
N TRP A 86 5.84 7.97 1.97
CA TRP A 86 4.57 8.48 2.44
C TRP A 86 4.49 8.34 3.96
N ARG A 87 4.06 9.39 4.68
CA ARG A 87 3.85 9.33 6.15
C ARG A 87 2.94 8.16 6.57
N LYS A 88 1.98 7.78 5.71
CA LYS A 88 1.08 6.64 5.93
C LYS A 88 1.81 5.28 5.97
N ARG A 89 3.05 5.18 5.45
CA ARG A 89 3.89 3.98 5.53
C ARG A 89 4.43 3.72 6.93
N ILE A 90 4.50 4.75 7.77
CA ILE A 90 5.03 4.63 9.11
C ILE A 90 4.03 3.85 9.94
N ILE A 91 4.41 2.65 10.34
CA ILE A 91 3.69 1.82 11.28
C ILE A 91 3.77 2.53 12.63
N LYS A 92 2.61 2.91 13.17
CA LYS A 92 2.45 3.69 14.41
C LYS A 92 2.70 2.85 15.67
N ARG A 93 3.88 2.24 15.73
CA ARG A 93 4.42 1.52 16.87
C ARG A 93 5.93 1.57 16.81
N LYS A 94 6.57 1.44 17.97
CA LYS A 94 8.03 1.27 18.06
C LYS A 94 8.40 -0.20 17.87
N ALA A 95 9.58 -0.43 17.30
CA ALA A 95 10.21 -1.74 17.20
C ALA A 95 11.68 -1.59 17.57
N ASP A 96 12.02 -1.96 18.81
CA ASP A 96 13.35 -1.65 19.37
C ASP A 96 14.39 -2.74 19.08
N TYR A 97 13.96 -3.97 18.82
CA TYR A 97 14.83 -5.12 18.60
C TYR A 97 14.30 -6.07 17.52
N ILE A 98 15.21 -6.86 16.95
CA ILE A 98 14.88 -8.01 16.10
C ILE A 98 14.61 -9.20 17.04
N PRO A 99 13.42 -9.82 17.00
CA PRO A 99 13.12 -10.96 17.87
C PRO A 99 14.04 -12.16 17.57
N ASN A 100 14.62 -12.75 18.63
CA ASN A 100 15.44 -13.96 18.54
C ASN A 100 14.63 -15.24 18.79
N GLU A 101 13.36 -15.11 19.18
CA GLU A 101 12.51 -16.23 19.57
C GLU A 101 11.20 -16.27 18.76
N LYS A 102 10.59 -17.46 18.73
CA LYS A 102 9.30 -17.68 18.07
C LYS A 102 8.19 -17.06 18.92
N GLY A 103 7.59 -15.98 18.40
CA GLY A 103 6.46 -15.32 19.05
C GLY A 103 5.11 -16.00 18.81
N GLN A 104 4.05 -15.44 19.42
CA GLN A 104 2.68 -15.96 19.30
C GLN A 104 2.19 -16.06 17.85
N PHE A 105 2.55 -15.11 16.99
CA PHE A 105 2.16 -15.13 15.58
C PHE A 105 2.81 -16.30 14.81
N TYR A 106 4.06 -16.67 15.15
CA TYR A 106 4.69 -17.87 14.61
C TYR A 106 3.86 -19.11 14.95
N GLN A 107 3.52 -19.27 16.24
CA GLN A 107 2.76 -20.43 16.72
C GLN A 107 1.37 -20.49 16.08
N PHE A 108 0.70 -19.34 15.96
CA PHE A 108 -0.57 -19.22 15.25
C PHE A 108 -0.46 -19.71 13.80
N CYS A 109 0.52 -19.21 13.04
CA CYS A 109 0.72 -19.64 11.65
C CYS A 109 1.03 -21.14 11.54
N PHE A 110 1.79 -21.70 12.48
CA PHE A 110 2.08 -23.13 12.52
C PHE A 110 0.81 -23.96 12.80
N ASN A 111 -0.03 -23.50 13.73
CA ASN A 111 -1.29 -24.16 14.08
C ASN A 111 -2.30 -24.17 12.91
N ILE A 112 -2.51 -23.04 12.24
CA ILE A 112 -3.43 -22.98 11.07
C ILE A 112 -2.89 -23.75 9.86
N SER A 113 -1.59 -24.07 9.86
CA SER A 113 -0.95 -24.97 8.89
C SER A 113 -1.06 -26.45 9.28
N LYS A 114 -1.87 -26.79 10.30
CA LYS A 114 -1.97 -28.13 10.90
C LYS A 114 -0.64 -28.72 11.35
N GLN A 115 0.33 -27.86 11.72
CA GLN A 115 1.67 -28.28 12.12
C GLN A 115 2.43 -29.08 11.04
N ASP A 116 1.96 -28.99 9.78
CA ASP A 116 2.64 -29.58 8.64
C ASP A 116 3.67 -28.59 8.09
N GLU A 117 4.92 -29.03 7.96
CA GLU A 117 6.04 -28.18 7.57
C GLU A 117 5.91 -27.65 6.14
N ASN A 118 5.33 -28.44 5.22
CA ASN A 118 5.15 -28.03 3.82
C ASN A 118 4.07 -26.94 3.72
N ARG A 119 2.94 -27.12 4.40
CA ARG A 119 1.88 -26.11 4.52
C ARG A 119 2.37 -24.86 5.22
N PHE A 120 3.13 -25.01 6.29
CA PHE A 120 3.70 -23.89 7.00
C PHE A 120 4.69 -23.10 6.15
N LYS A 121 5.52 -23.79 5.36
CA LYS A 121 6.40 -23.17 4.37
C LYS A 121 5.60 -22.42 3.30
N ALA A 122 4.55 -23.02 2.74
CA ALA A 122 3.68 -22.38 1.77
C ALA A 122 3.02 -21.11 2.36
N LEU A 123 2.49 -21.18 3.58
CA LEU A 123 1.92 -20.04 4.28
C LEU A 123 2.94 -18.93 4.51
N LYS A 124 4.17 -19.26 4.95
CA LYS A 124 5.27 -18.29 5.08
C LYS A 124 5.59 -17.61 3.75
N THR A 125 5.61 -18.35 2.64
CA THR A 125 5.81 -17.77 1.30
C THR A 125 4.69 -16.83 0.91
N ILE A 126 3.43 -17.16 1.21
CA ILE A 126 2.28 -16.28 0.98
C ILE A 126 2.40 -14.99 1.79
N ILE A 127 2.70 -15.09 3.10
CA ILE A 127 2.89 -13.92 3.97
C ILE A 127 4.04 -13.06 3.45
N GLY A 128 5.18 -13.67 3.11
CA GLY A 128 6.33 -12.98 2.54
C GLY A 128 5.98 -12.22 1.26
N TYR A 129 5.25 -12.86 0.34
CA TYR A 129 4.77 -12.23 -0.89
C TYR A 129 3.86 -11.02 -0.61
N LEU A 130 2.91 -11.16 0.33
CA LEU A 130 1.99 -10.07 0.70
C LEU A 130 2.71 -8.90 1.40
N LEU A 131 3.76 -9.18 2.17
CA LEU A 131 4.55 -8.15 2.83
C LEU A 131 5.60 -7.51 1.91
N HIS A 132 5.93 -8.10 0.77
CA HIS A 132 6.94 -7.57 -0.15
C HIS A 132 6.32 -6.65 -1.21
N ARG A 133 6.69 -5.37 -1.25
CA ARG A 133 6.07 -4.36 -2.12
C ARG A 133 6.71 -4.24 -3.51
N TYR A 134 7.79 -4.98 -3.76
CA TYR A 134 8.29 -5.22 -5.12
C TYR A 134 7.42 -6.29 -5.77
N GLN A 135 6.84 -5.96 -6.91
CA GLN A 135 6.01 -6.86 -7.69
C GLN A 135 6.69 -7.10 -9.03
N ASP A 136 6.92 -8.37 -9.35
CA ASP A 136 7.33 -8.77 -10.69
C ASP A 136 6.07 -8.83 -11.59
N PRO A 137 5.95 -7.97 -12.62
CA PRO A 137 4.80 -7.97 -13.53
C PRO A 137 4.63 -9.30 -14.27
N ALA A 138 5.70 -10.08 -14.44
CA ALA A 138 5.62 -11.39 -15.08
C ALA A 138 5.10 -12.49 -14.14
N ASN A 139 5.01 -12.22 -12.83
CA ASN A 139 4.63 -13.19 -11.81
C ASN A 139 3.74 -12.56 -10.73
N THR A 140 2.70 -11.85 -11.17
CA THR A 140 1.67 -11.33 -10.28
C THR A 140 0.70 -12.42 -9.85
N ARG A 141 0.40 -12.50 -8.55
CA ARG A 141 -0.45 -13.54 -7.97
C ARG A 141 -1.58 -12.93 -7.14
N ALA A 142 -2.78 -13.47 -7.29
CA ALA A 142 -3.87 -13.34 -6.34
C ALA A 142 -3.79 -14.47 -5.30
N ILE A 143 -3.97 -14.14 -4.01
CA ILE A 143 -3.99 -15.13 -2.94
C ILE A 143 -5.44 -15.40 -2.54
N ILE A 144 -5.87 -16.65 -2.67
CA ILE A 144 -7.21 -17.10 -2.30
C ILE A 144 -7.06 -18.05 -1.11
N LEU A 145 -7.67 -17.69 0.02
CA LEU A 145 -7.70 -18.52 1.23
C LEU A 145 -9.05 -19.23 1.32
N VAL A 146 -9.07 -20.55 1.11
CA VAL A 146 -10.29 -21.38 1.13
C VAL A 146 -10.35 -22.21 2.41
N ASP A 147 -11.54 -22.56 2.89
CA ASP A 147 -11.71 -23.56 3.95
C ASP A 147 -11.56 -24.98 3.39
N GLU A 148 -10.95 -25.89 4.15
CA GLU A 148 -10.79 -27.29 3.71
C GLU A 148 -12.10 -28.06 3.73
N ASP A 149 -12.97 -27.80 4.71
CA ASP A 149 -14.30 -28.39 4.73
C ASP A 149 -15.25 -27.45 4.01
N ILE A 150 -15.21 -27.53 2.69
CA ILE A 150 -16.31 -27.07 1.85
C ILE A 150 -17.39 -28.14 1.99
N SER A 151 -18.11 -28.16 3.11
CA SER A 151 -19.32 -28.95 3.20
C SER A 151 -20.26 -28.48 2.09
N PHE A 152 -20.80 -29.42 1.30
CA PHE A 152 -21.82 -29.13 0.29
C PHE A 152 -23.07 -28.48 0.91
N ASP A 153 -23.28 -28.71 2.21
CA ASP A 153 -24.16 -27.91 3.03
C ASP A 153 -23.51 -26.57 3.36
N SER A 154 -24.22 -25.52 3.00
CA SER A 154 -23.93 -24.09 3.11
C SER A 154 -23.73 -23.57 4.56
N THR A 155 -23.08 -24.32 5.43
CA THR A 155 -22.64 -23.89 6.74
C THR A 155 -21.25 -23.25 6.64
N ALA A 156 -21.20 -21.92 6.80
CA ALA A 156 -19.94 -21.19 6.84
C ALA A 156 -19.11 -21.64 8.04
N ASN A 157 -18.01 -22.35 7.80
CA ASN A 157 -17.09 -22.84 8.81
C ASN A 157 -16.14 -21.74 9.31
N GLY A 158 -16.71 -20.66 9.87
CA GLY A 158 -15.95 -19.56 10.46
C GLY A 158 -15.00 -20.02 11.59
N ARG A 159 -14.03 -19.16 11.94
CA ARG A 159 -13.04 -19.34 13.03
C ARG A 159 -11.79 -20.19 12.73
N ARG A 160 -11.45 -20.45 11.46
CA ARG A 160 -10.15 -21.09 11.09
C ARG A 160 -8.94 -20.15 11.02
N GLY A 161 -9.08 -18.90 11.47
CA GLY A 161 -7.98 -17.95 11.54
C GLY A 161 -7.67 -17.17 10.26
N LYS A 162 -8.41 -17.35 9.15
CA LYS A 162 -8.17 -16.57 7.90
C LYS A 162 -8.26 -15.06 8.12
N SER A 163 -9.34 -14.60 8.73
CA SER A 163 -9.53 -13.17 9.00
C SER A 163 -8.46 -12.65 9.96
N LEU A 164 -8.03 -13.45 10.94
CA LEU A 164 -6.95 -13.07 11.85
C LEU A 164 -5.61 -12.95 11.13
N LEU A 165 -5.32 -13.84 10.17
CA LEU A 165 -4.15 -13.75 9.30
C LEU A 165 -4.19 -12.44 8.48
N CYS A 166 -5.32 -12.12 7.85
CA CYS A 166 -5.48 -10.87 7.10
C CYS A 166 -5.33 -9.64 8.00
N MET A 167 -5.90 -9.66 9.21
CA MET A 167 -5.72 -8.60 10.22
C MET A 167 -4.26 -8.43 10.64
N ALA A 168 -3.50 -9.52 10.78
CA ALA A 168 -2.08 -9.41 11.09
C ALA A 168 -1.29 -8.71 9.97
N ILE A 169 -1.67 -8.93 8.70
CA ILE A 169 -1.05 -8.25 7.56
C ILE A 169 -1.34 -6.74 7.58
N THR A 170 -2.54 -6.32 8.00
CA THR A 170 -2.88 -4.89 8.11
C THR A 170 -2.05 -4.14 9.15
N MET A 171 -1.44 -4.85 10.10
CA MET A 171 -0.51 -4.27 11.07
C MET A 171 0.87 -3.94 10.46
N CYS A 172 1.15 -4.41 9.24
CA CYS A 172 2.45 -4.27 8.58
C CYS A 172 2.39 -3.52 7.24
N ARG A 173 1.23 -3.53 6.57
CA ARG A 173 1.03 -2.95 5.22
C ARG A 173 -0.28 -2.18 5.13
N ASP A 174 -0.36 -1.24 4.18
CA ASP A 174 -1.58 -0.46 3.95
C ASP A 174 -2.60 -1.32 3.18
N VAL A 175 -3.49 -1.97 3.92
CA VAL A 175 -4.50 -2.87 3.37
C VAL A 175 -5.86 -2.17 3.33
N VAL A 176 -6.53 -2.24 2.19
CA VAL A 176 -7.94 -1.86 2.09
C VAL A 176 -8.82 -3.12 2.14
N ASN A 177 -9.71 -3.17 3.12
CA ASN A 177 -10.74 -4.21 3.20
C ASN A 177 -11.98 -3.77 2.39
N MET A 178 -12.44 -4.68 1.54
CA MET A 178 -13.65 -4.55 0.73
C MET A 178 -14.56 -5.74 0.99
N SER A 179 -15.87 -5.49 1.14
CA SER A 179 -16.84 -6.57 1.26
C SER A 179 -17.12 -7.20 -0.10
N GLY A 180 -16.69 -8.45 -0.29
CA GLY A 180 -16.95 -9.24 -1.49
C GLY A 180 -18.43 -9.37 -1.80
N LYS A 181 -19.28 -9.52 -0.78
CA LYS A 181 -20.76 -9.58 -0.92
C LYS A 181 -21.37 -8.31 -1.53
N SER A 182 -20.77 -7.16 -1.29
CA SER A 182 -21.30 -5.85 -1.68
C SER A 182 -20.89 -5.40 -3.08
N ILE A 183 -19.98 -6.14 -3.73
CA ILE A 183 -19.48 -5.81 -5.05
C ILE A 183 -20.56 -6.16 -6.07
N LYS A 184 -21.18 -5.12 -6.60
CA LYS A 184 -22.11 -5.22 -7.74
C LYS A 184 -21.30 -5.03 -9.02
N LYS A 185 -21.55 -5.88 -10.03
CA LYS A 185 -21.03 -5.69 -11.38
C LYS A 185 -21.45 -4.30 -11.90
N GLY A 186 -20.52 -3.62 -12.59
CA GLY A 186 -20.76 -2.28 -13.17
C GLY A 186 -20.72 -1.10 -12.17
N ASN A 187 -20.38 -1.31 -10.90
CA ASN A 187 -20.22 -0.19 -9.98
C ASN A 187 -18.87 0.53 -10.21
N TRP A 188 -18.92 1.71 -10.84
CA TRP A 188 -17.79 2.59 -11.08
C TRP A 188 -17.01 2.96 -9.79
N PHE A 189 -17.69 3.07 -8.65
CA PHE A 189 -17.07 3.41 -7.36
C PHE A 189 -16.58 2.18 -6.56
N LYS A 190 -16.47 0.99 -7.17
CA LYS A 190 -16.01 -0.24 -6.48
C LYS A 190 -14.62 -0.06 -5.85
N ASN A 191 -13.76 0.72 -6.51
CA ASN A 191 -12.38 0.95 -6.11
C ASN A 191 -12.14 2.26 -5.34
N GLN A 192 -13.19 3.02 -5.00
CA GLN A 192 -13.06 4.38 -4.43
C GLN A 192 -12.19 4.48 -3.16
N ARG A 193 -12.08 3.37 -2.40
CA ARG A 193 -11.28 3.29 -1.16
C ARG A 193 -9.80 3.05 -1.42
N ILE A 194 -9.43 2.62 -2.62
CA ILE A 194 -8.03 2.43 -3.01
C ILE A 194 -7.35 3.80 -3.07
N THR A 195 -6.12 3.84 -2.57
CA THR A 195 -5.28 5.03 -2.56
C THR A 195 -3.93 4.72 -3.19
N ARG A 196 -3.14 5.74 -3.51
CA ARG A 196 -1.80 5.55 -4.11
C ARG A 196 -0.84 4.78 -3.20
N THR A 197 -1.13 4.72 -1.90
CA THR A 197 -0.34 3.97 -0.91
C THR A 197 -0.89 2.58 -0.62
N THR A 198 -2.06 2.21 -1.14
CA THR A 198 -2.65 0.90 -0.87
C THR A 198 -1.73 -0.19 -1.41
N ASP A 199 -1.27 -1.07 -0.51
CA ASP A 199 -0.39 -2.20 -0.84
C ASP A 199 -1.20 -3.44 -1.20
N ILE A 200 -2.31 -3.68 -0.51
CA ILE A 200 -3.13 -4.89 -0.64
C ILE A 200 -4.60 -4.52 -0.66
N VAL A 201 -5.36 -5.14 -1.58
CA VAL A 201 -6.82 -5.17 -1.56
C VAL A 201 -7.25 -6.53 -1.02
N TRP A 202 -7.99 -6.51 0.09
CA TRP A 202 -8.55 -7.72 0.70
C TRP A 202 -10.06 -7.74 0.48
N TYR A 203 -10.53 -8.73 -0.28
CA TYR A 203 -11.94 -9.05 -0.41
C TYR A 203 -12.33 -10.10 0.63
N ASP A 204 -13.22 -9.72 1.56
CA ASP A 204 -13.75 -10.64 2.57
C ASP A 204 -15.13 -11.15 2.18
N ASP A 205 -15.44 -12.40 2.50
CA ASP A 205 -16.73 -13.03 2.22
C ASP A 205 -17.19 -12.87 0.75
N VAL A 206 -16.42 -13.36 -0.22
CA VAL A 206 -16.84 -13.35 -1.63
C VAL A 206 -18.04 -14.29 -1.85
N LYS A 207 -18.94 -13.91 -2.76
CA LYS A 207 -20.08 -14.77 -3.15
C LYS A 207 -19.61 -15.91 -4.06
N LYS A 208 -20.44 -16.95 -4.21
CA LYS A 208 -20.17 -18.06 -5.14
C LYS A 208 -20.05 -17.61 -6.59
N ASP A 209 -20.77 -16.56 -6.97
CA ASP A 209 -20.77 -15.93 -8.30
C ASP A 209 -19.75 -14.79 -8.42
N PHE A 210 -18.80 -14.68 -7.48
CA PHE A 210 -17.75 -13.68 -7.56
C PHE A 210 -16.90 -13.93 -8.81
N ASP A 211 -16.77 -12.88 -9.62
CA ASP A 211 -16.04 -12.94 -10.88
C ASP A 211 -14.54 -12.79 -10.63
N PHE A 212 -13.79 -13.88 -10.77
CA PHE A 212 -12.34 -13.85 -10.59
C PHE A 212 -11.62 -13.25 -11.81
N GLU A 213 -12.25 -13.16 -12.98
CA GLU A 213 -11.67 -12.52 -14.17
C GLU A 213 -11.46 -11.01 -13.92
N ASP A 214 -12.41 -10.38 -13.21
CA ASP A 214 -12.32 -8.98 -12.75
C ASP A 214 -11.02 -8.71 -11.95
N LEU A 215 -10.55 -9.70 -11.17
CA LEU A 215 -9.29 -9.59 -10.43
C LEU A 215 -8.08 -9.70 -11.35
N TYR A 216 -8.15 -10.57 -12.36
CA TYR A 216 -7.06 -10.75 -13.32
C TYR A 216 -6.78 -9.46 -14.10
N ASP A 217 -7.83 -8.78 -14.57
CA ASP A 217 -7.71 -7.50 -15.25
C ASP A 217 -7.12 -6.43 -14.33
N THR A 218 -7.61 -6.37 -13.09
CA THR A 218 -7.09 -5.44 -12.06
C THR A 218 -5.59 -5.65 -11.81
N ILE A 219 -5.14 -6.91 -11.81
CA ILE A 219 -3.75 -7.28 -11.55
C ILE A 219 -2.85 -6.99 -12.76
N THR A 220 -3.31 -7.30 -13.97
CA THR A 220 -2.50 -7.22 -15.21
C THR A 220 -2.53 -5.84 -15.85
N SER A 221 -3.70 -5.19 -15.83
CA SER A 221 -3.99 -3.92 -16.48
C SER A 221 -4.06 -2.77 -15.49
N GLY A 222 -3.92 -3.00 -14.19
CA GLY A 222 -3.96 -1.96 -13.16
C GLY A 222 -5.37 -1.53 -12.78
N VAL A 223 -5.47 -0.43 -12.02
CA VAL A 223 -6.69 -0.08 -11.31
C VAL A 223 -7.12 1.34 -11.60
N VAL A 224 -8.29 1.50 -12.20
CA VAL A 224 -8.98 2.80 -12.26
C VAL A 224 -9.68 3.04 -10.92
N VAL A 225 -9.43 4.21 -10.32
CA VAL A 225 -10.02 4.62 -9.05
C VAL A 225 -10.86 5.87 -9.26
N GLU A 226 -12.17 5.68 -9.30
CA GLU A 226 -13.15 6.77 -9.32
C GLU A 226 -13.58 7.16 -7.91
N LYS A 227 -13.67 8.47 -7.65
CA LYS A 227 -14.07 9.03 -6.36
C LYS A 227 -15.21 10.02 -6.56
N LYS A 228 -16.20 10.01 -5.65
CA LYS A 228 -17.32 10.95 -5.72
C LYS A 228 -16.80 12.40 -5.72
N HIS A 229 -17.27 13.19 -6.69
CA HIS A 229 -16.94 14.61 -6.85
C HIS A 229 -15.43 14.89 -7.02
N LYS A 230 -14.67 13.93 -7.55
CA LYS A 230 -13.24 14.07 -7.85
C LYS A 230 -12.91 13.39 -9.16
N ASP A 231 -11.89 13.89 -9.83
CA ASP A 231 -11.34 13.24 -11.01
C ASP A 231 -10.86 11.83 -10.67
N GLU A 232 -11.08 10.91 -11.59
CA GLU A 232 -10.51 9.59 -11.51
C GLU A 232 -8.99 9.65 -11.57
N PHE A 233 -8.35 8.63 -11.01
CA PHE A 233 -6.93 8.40 -11.25
C PHE A 233 -6.67 6.93 -11.49
N TYR A 234 -5.67 6.69 -12.33
CA TYR A 234 -5.28 5.34 -12.71
C TYR A 234 -3.99 4.93 -11.99
N ILE A 235 -4.06 3.80 -11.29
CA ILE A 235 -2.91 3.12 -10.70
C ILE A 235 -2.39 2.13 -11.74
N LYS A 236 -1.29 2.51 -12.38
CA LYS A 236 -0.59 1.64 -13.32
C LYS A 236 -0.16 0.35 -12.61
N PRO A 237 -0.28 -0.82 -13.26
CA PRO A 237 0.43 -2.00 -12.81
C PRO A 237 1.90 -1.64 -12.97
N VAL A 238 2.61 -1.46 -11.85
CA VAL A 238 3.99 -1.00 -11.90
C VAL A 238 4.79 -2.12 -12.56
N ARG A 239 5.09 -1.93 -13.85
CA ARG A 239 6.30 -2.52 -14.42
C ARG A 239 7.41 -1.90 -13.63
N CYS A 240 7.95 -2.63 -12.64
CA CYS A 240 9.27 -2.34 -12.12
C CYS A 240 10.14 -2.22 -13.35
N THR A 241 10.41 -0.97 -13.76
CA THR A 241 11.29 -0.66 -14.86
C THR A 241 12.54 -1.44 -14.57
N LYS A 242 13.00 -2.26 -15.52
CA LYS A 242 14.37 -2.79 -15.49
C LYS A 242 15.25 -1.64 -15.02
N ASP A 243 16.04 -1.85 -13.97
CA ASP A 243 16.94 -0.84 -13.44
C ASP A 243 17.66 -0.18 -14.61
N ASN A 244 17.21 1.02 -14.99
CA ASN A 244 17.88 1.83 -15.99
C ASN A 244 18.98 2.59 -15.24
N ASN A 245 19.91 1.83 -14.68
CA ASN A 245 21.25 2.30 -14.38
C ASN A 245 22.11 1.99 -15.60
N LYS A 246 22.08 2.91 -16.56
CA LYS A 246 23.20 3.20 -17.45
C LYS A 246 23.50 4.68 -17.33
#